data_AF-A0A829H7P2-F1
#
_entry.id   AF-A0A829H7P2-F1
#
_cell.length_a   1.000
_cell.length_b   1.000
_cell.length_c   1.000
_cell.angle_alpha   90.00
_cell.angle_beta   90.00
_cell.angle_gamma   90.00
#
_symmetry.space_group_name_H-M   'P 1'
#
loop_
_entity.id
_entity.type
_entity.pdbx_description
1 polymer ?
#
loop_
_entity_poly.entity_id
_entity_poly.type
_entity_poly.pdbx_seq_one_letter_code
_entity_poly.pdbx_strand_id
1 'polypeptide(L)' 'MTQFTTSQQAAITHDGHDVLVSASAGSGKTTVLVERIIQKILKQHADITRMLIVT' A
#
# COMPACT_ATOMS: atom_id res chain seq x y z
N MET A 1 0.12 14.80 -9.83
CA MET A 1 0.62 13.61 -9.11
C MET A 1 0.23 13.74 -7.65
N THR A 2 -0.28 12.68 -7.04
CA THR A 2 -0.66 12.67 -5.62
C THR A 2 0.60 12.67 -4.76
N GLN A 3 0.72 13.62 -3.83
CA GLN A 3 1.86 13.69 -2.92
C GLN A 3 1.54 12.88 -1.66
N PHE A 4 2.28 11.79 -1.41
CA PHE A 4 2.19 11.03 -0.17
C PHE A 4 3.10 11.61 0.92
N THR A 5 2.69 11.48 2.18
CA THR A 5 3.59 11.75 3.31
C THR A 5 4.68 10.69 3.40
N THR A 6 5.76 10.97 4.12
CA THR A 6 6.85 10.01 4.31
C THR A 6 6.36 8.68 4.89
N SER A 7 5.46 8.72 5.87
CA SER A 7 4.89 7.51 6.49
C SER A 7 3.99 6.73 5.53
N GLN A 8 3.20 7.43 4.70
CA GLN A 8 2.39 6.80 3.66
C GLN A 8 3.27 6.15 2.60
N GLN A 9 4.32 6.85 2.16
CA GLN A 9 5.28 6.33 1.19
C GLN A 9 6.01 5.08 1.73
N ALA A 10 6.38 5.05 3.01
CA ALA A 10 6.95 3.88 3.66
C ALA A 10 5.95 2.72 3.69
N ALA A 11 4.68 2.98 4.04
CA ALA A 11 3.62 1.98 4.01
C ALA A 11 3.34 1.44 2.59
N ILE A 12 3.56 2.25 1.54
CA ILE A 12 3.42 1.81 0.13
C ILE A 12 4.60 0.92 -0.30
N THR A 13 5.82 1.22 0.15
CA THR A 13 7.05 0.67 -0.43
C THR A 13 7.72 -0.45 0.37
N HIS A 14 7.46 -0.55 1.68
CA HIS A 14 8.01 -1.64 2.50
C HIS A 14 7.54 -3.01 2.03
N ASP A 15 8.48 -3.94 1.85
CA ASP A 15 8.24 -5.28 1.33
C ASP A 15 9.26 -6.28 1.88
N GLY A 16 8.95 -7.57 1.80
CA GLY A 16 9.82 -8.64 2.30
C GLY A 16 9.63 -9.01 3.78
N HIS A 17 8.69 -8.37 4.47
CA HIS A 17 8.30 -8.63 5.85
C HIS A 17 6.85 -8.18 6.11
N ASP A 18 6.29 -8.61 7.23
CA ASP A 18 4.95 -8.20 7.65
C ASP A 18 4.92 -6.71 8.02
N VAL A 19 3.92 -5.98 7.53
CA VAL A 19 3.78 -4.54 7.74
C VAL A 19 2.50 -4.25 8.52
N LEU A 20 2.65 -3.69 9.72
CA LEU A 20 1.55 -3.15 10.52
C LEU A 20 1.50 -1.63 10.35
N VAL A 21 0.38 -1.10 9.83
CA VAL A 21 0.16 0.34 9.65
C VAL A 21 -0.88 0.81 10.67
N SER A 22 -0.44 1.58 11.67
CA SER A 22 -1.34 2.29 12.59
C SER A 22 -1.63 3.68 12.08
N ALA A 23 -2.91 4.02 11.90
CA ALA A 23 -3.30 5.28 11.26
C ALA A 23 -4.68 5.78 11.74
N SER A 24 -4.78 7.10 11.98
CA SER A 24 -6.00 7.76 12.46
C SER A 24 -7.13 7.79 11.41
N ALA A 25 -8.32 8.23 11.81
CA ALA A 25 -9.38 8.56 10.85
C ALA A 25 -8.92 9.67 9.89
N GLY A 26 -9.34 9.62 8.62
CA GLY A 26 -8.98 10.62 7.61
C GLY A 26 -7.53 10.57 7.08
N SER A 27 -6.67 9.68 7.61
CA SER A 27 -5.26 9.54 7.20
C SER A 27 -5.00 8.94 5.81
N GLY A 28 -6.06 8.65 5.03
CA GLY A 28 -5.93 8.08 3.69
C GLY A 28 -5.57 6.58 3.64
N LYS A 29 -5.90 5.80 4.68
CA LYS A 29 -5.62 4.34 4.76
C LYS A 29 -5.96 3.58 3.48
N THR A 30 -7.16 3.79 2.94
CA THR A 30 -7.62 3.14 1.72
C THR A 30 -6.78 3.57 0.51
N THR A 31 -6.47 4.85 0.38
CA THR A 31 -5.61 5.38 -0.69
C THR A 31 -4.21 4.74 -0.65
N VAL A 32 -3.64 4.61 0.54
CA VAL A 32 -2.33 3.97 0.76
C VAL A 32 -2.37 2.49 0.39
N LEU A 33 -3.41 1.77 0.79
CA LEU A 33 -3.58 0.34 0.45
C LEU A 33 -3.72 0.14 -1.06
N VAL A 34 -4.55 0.95 -1.73
CA VAL A 34 -4.75 0.90 -3.18
C VAL A 34 -3.46 1.21 -3.93
N GLU A 35 -2.73 2.26 -3.54
CA GLU A 35 -1.44 2.59 -4.16
C GLU A 35 -0.43 1.45 -3.96
N ARG A 36 -0.35 0.84 -2.77
CA ARG A 36 0.51 -0.32 -2.52
C ARG A 36 0.19 -1.48 -3.48
N ILE A 37 -1.08 -1.78 -3.71
CA ILE A 37 -1.52 -2.83 -4.65
C ILE A 37 -1.10 -2.47 -6.08
N ILE A 38 -1.37 -1.24 -6.52
CA ILE A 38 -0.97 -0.76 -7.86
C ILE A 38 0.55 -0.88 -8.06
N GLN A 39 1.35 -0.48 -7.07
CA GLN A 39 2.81 -0.59 -7.17
C GLN A 39 3.30 -2.04 -7.20
N LYS A 40 2.68 -2.94 -6.44
CA LYS A 40 2.99 -4.38 -6.50
C LYS A 40 2.72 -4.95 -7.90
N ILE A 41 1.59 -4.58 -8.52
CA ILE A 41 1.25 -5.05 -9.87
C ILE A 41 2.20 -4.45 -10.92
N LEU A 42 2.38 -3.13 -10.92
CA LEU A 42 3.11 -2.44 -11.99
C LEU A 42 4.63 -2.55 -11.88
N LYS A 43 5.19 -2.53 -10.66
CA LYS A 43 6.64 -2.51 -10.44
C LYS A 43 7.21 -3.88 -10.09
N GLN A 44 6.45 -4.70 -9.37
CA GLN A 44 6.90 -6.05 -8.95
C GLN A 44 6.32 -7.15 -9.85
N HIS A 45 5.52 -6.79 -10.86
CA HIS A 45 4.82 -7.73 -11.75
C HIS A 45 4.01 -8.80 -11.00
N ALA A 46 3.48 -8.43 -9.83
CA ALA A 46 2.67 -9.33 -9.02
C ALA A 46 1.31 -9.57 -9.69
N ASP A 47 0.91 -10.84 -9.77
CA ASP A 47 -0.39 -11.25 -10.27
C ASP A 47 -1.48 -10.93 -9.23
N ILE A 48 -2.48 -10.14 -9.63
CA ILE A 48 -3.59 -9.77 -8.76
C ILE A 48 -4.41 -10.98 -8.29
N THR A 49 -4.44 -12.07 -9.07
CA THR A 49 -5.13 -13.32 -8.68
C THR A 49 -4.47 -14.02 -7.49
N ARG A 50 -3.24 -13.63 -7.15
CA ARG A 50 -2.48 -14.14 -5.99
C ARG A 50 -2.57 -13.24 -4.76
N MET A 51 -3.38 -12.18 -4.80
CA MET A 51 -3.57 -11.27 -3.67
C MET A 51 -4.89 -11.53 -2.96
N LEU A 52 -4.86 -11.65 -1.63
CA LEU A 52 -6.06 -11.65 -0.79
C LEU A 52 -6.19 -10.30 -0.11
N ILE A 53 -7.28 -9.58 -0.41
CA ILE A 53 -7.57 -8.25 0.14
C ILE A 53 -8.92 -8.34 0.85
N VAL A 54 -8.93 -8.04 2.14
CA VAL A 54 -10.11 -8.08 3.01
C VAL A 54 -10.35 -6.71 3.63
N THR A 55 -11.62 -6.36 3.83
CA THR A 55 -12.06 -5.06 4.38
C THR A 55 -12.89 -5.25 5.63
#